data_AF-A0A7S0DC07-F1
#
_entry.id   AF-A0A7S0DC07-F1
#
_cell.length_a   1.000
_cell.length_b   1.000
_cell.length_c   1.000
_cell.angle_alpha   90.00
_cell.angle_beta   90.00
_cell.angle_gamma   90.00
#
_symmetry.space_group_name_H-M   'P 1'
#
loop_
_entity.id
_entity.type
_entity.pdbx_description
1 polymer ?
#
loop_
_entity_poly.entity_id
_entity_poly.type
_entity_poly.pdbx_seq_one_letter_code
_entity_poly.pdbx_strand_id
1 'polypeptide(L)'
;DNINSLDPEQQKRILSNSLNTRKLKQSGLETKPLLKEVNIDYARTMNKIIFDANLNSPEQQKLAQTLKGFPMVILKRKAPRQGCVMMPTFPYLTQNAEFKFNTFYTEGEAIQA
;
A
#
# COMPACT_ATOMS: atom_id res chain seq x y z
N ASP A 1 17.69 18.30 15.16
CA ASP A 1 16.25 18.14 14.83
C ASP A 1 15.87 16.68 14.84
N ASN A 2 15.32 16.21 15.96
CA ASN A 2 14.77 14.86 16.04
C ASN A 2 13.41 14.85 15.35
N ILE A 3 13.21 13.94 14.41
CA ILE A 3 11.87 13.70 13.87
C ILE A 3 11.05 13.06 14.97
N ASN A 4 10.01 13.79 15.40
CA ASN A 4 9.08 13.29 16.39
C ASN A 4 8.42 12.02 15.84
N SER A 5 8.44 10.95 16.64
CA SER A 5 7.67 9.73 16.37
C SER A 5 6.17 10.04 16.30
N LEU A 6 5.37 9.09 15.81
CA LEU A 6 3.91 9.25 15.85
C LEU A 6 3.47 9.48 17.30
N ASP A 7 2.63 10.49 17.49
CA ASP A 7 2.04 10.79 18.80
C ASP A 7 1.13 9.64 19.26
N PRO A 8 0.99 9.36 20.58
CA PRO A 8 0.13 8.29 21.06
C PRO A 8 -1.31 8.37 20.55
N GLU A 9 -1.84 9.58 20.30
CA GLU A 9 -3.16 9.74 19.71
C GLU A 9 -3.21 9.24 18.25
N GLN A 10 -2.18 9.56 17.46
CA GLN A 10 -2.04 9.09 16.08
C GLN A 10 -1.91 7.56 16.03
N GLN A 11 -1.10 6.99 16.93
CA GLN A 11 -0.96 5.54 17.05
C GLN A 11 -2.29 4.86 17.38
N LYS A 12 -3.07 5.43 18.31
CA LYS A 12 -4.40 4.92 18.66
C LYS A 12 -5.38 4.97 17.49
N ARG A 13 -5.37 6.05 16.70
CA ARG A 13 -6.20 6.19 15.50
C ARG A 13 -5.84 5.14 14.44
N ILE A 14 -4.55 4.92 14.20
CA ILE A 14 -4.06 3.89 13.27
C ILE A 14 -4.56 2.51 13.72
N LEU A 15 -4.38 2.15 15.00
CA LEU A 15 -4.86 0.87 15.53
C LEU A 15 -6.37 0.71 15.40
N SER A 16 -7.15 1.75 15.70
CA SER A 16 -8.61 1.72 15.57
C SER A 16 -9.07 1.49 14.12
N ASN A 17 -8.38 2.10 13.16
CA ASN A 17 -8.70 1.96 11.74
C ASN A 17 -8.28 0.58 11.21
N SER A 18 -7.15 0.04 11.66
CA SER A 18 -6.66 -1.28 11.28
C SER A 18 -7.51 -2.42 11.85
N LEU A 19 -8.11 -2.22 13.03
CA LEU A 19 -9.01 -3.17 13.69
C LEU A 19 -10.47 -2.75 13.52
N ASN A 20 -10.90 -2.42 12.29
CA ASN A 20 -12.24 -1.90 12.05
C ASN A 20 -13.36 -2.95 12.09
N THR A 21 -13.06 -4.25 12.04
CA THR A 21 -14.07 -5.33 12.09
C THR A 21 -14.23 -5.93 13.47
N ARG A 22 -15.44 -6.42 13.78
CA ARG A 22 -15.75 -7.06 15.09
C ARG A 22 -14.84 -8.26 15.38
N LYS A 23 -14.56 -9.09 14.35
CA LYS A 23 -13.66 -10.24 14.46
C LYS A 23 -12.23 -9.81 14.83
N LEU A 24 -11.70 -8.77 14.19
CA LEU A 24 -10.34 -8.25 14.45
C LEU A 24 -10.21 -7.58 15.82
N LYS A 25 -11.26 -6.89 16.30
CA LYS A 25 -11.26 -6.31 17.65
C LYS A 25 -11.26 -7.38 18.75
N GLN A 26 -11.92 -8.50 18.50
CA GLN A 26 -12.10 -9.58 19.48
C GLN A 26 -10.98 -10.63 19.44
N SER A 27 -10.19 -10.69 18.37
CA SER A 27 -9.13 -11.68 18.19
C SER A 27 -7.88 -11.46 19.05
N GLY A 28 -7.81 -10.38 19.85
CA GLY A 28 -6.72 -10.15 20.80
C GLY A 28 -5.32 -10.11 20.17
N LEU A 29 -5.21 -9.60 18.93
CA LEU A 29 -3.96 -9.61 18.18
C LEU A 29 -2.89 -8.75 18.84
N GLU A 30 -1.67 -9.26 18.90
CA GLU A 30 -0.48 -8.49 19.30
C GLU A 30 -0.10 -7.49 18.20
N THR A 31 -0.49 -6.22 18.36
CA THR A 31 -0.23 -5.16 17.37
C THR A 31 1.03 -4.33 17.65
N LYS A 32 1.68 -4.54 18.81
CA LYS A 32 2.89 -3.79 19.22
C LYS A 32 4.05 -3.88 18.22
N PRO A 33 4.39 -5.06 17.66
CA PRO A 33 5.48 -5.17 16.68
C PRO A 33 5.18 -4.37 15.41
N LEU A 34 3.95 -4.51 14.89
CA LEU A 34 3.49 -3.79 13.70
C LEU A 34 3.50 -2.28 13.92
N LEU A 35 3.07 -1.81 15.09
CA LEU A 35 3.09 -0.39 15.42
C LEU A 35 4.51 0.17 15.52
N LYS A 36 5.48 -0.65 15.96
CA LYS A 36 6.90 -0.27 15.97
C LYS A 36 7.44 -0.12 14.54
N GLU A 37 7.10 -1.03 13.63
CA GLU A 37 7.48 -0.94 12.22
C GLU A 37 6.90 0.32 11.57
N VAL A 38 5.61 0.59 11.79
CA VAL A 38 4.96 1.81 11.29
C VAL A 38 5.66 3.08 11.79
N ASN A 39 6.09 3.12 13.05
CA ASN A 39 6.86 4.23 13.58
C ASN A 39 8.23 4.40 12.90
N ILE A 40 8.94 3.31 12.64
CA ILE A 40 10.23 3.33 11.94
C ILE A 40 10.03 3.85 10.50
N ASP A 41 9.01 3.37 9.81
CA ASP A 41 8.70 3.78 8.44
C ASP A 41 8.27 5.25 8.37
N TYR A 42 7.49 5.71 9.35
CA TYR A 42 7.13 7.11 9.50
C TYR A 42 8.38 7.99 9.66
N ALA A 43 9.26 7.64 10.60
CA ALA A 43 10.50 8.37 10.84
C ALA A 43 11.40 8.39 9.59
N ARG A 44 11.53 7.25 8.89
CA ARG A 44 12.31 7.18 7.63
C ARG A 44 11.71 8.07 6.54
N THR A 45 10.38 8.06 6.40
CA THR A 45 9.66 8.84 5.39
C THR A 45 9.78 10.33 5.67
N MET A 46 9.58 10.75 6.91
CA MET A 46 9.73 12.15 7.31
C MET A 46 11.18 12.62 7.14
N ASN A 47 12.18 11.79 7.49
CA ASN A 47 13.59 12.09 7.25
C ASN A 47 13.86 12.31 5.77
N LYS A 48 13.29 11.46 4.92
CA LYS A 48 13.40 11.60 3.47
C LYS A 48 12.75 12.88 2.97
N ILE A 49 11.57 13.25 3.44
CA ILE A 49 10.89 14.49 3.01
C ILE A 49 11.72 15.73 3.40
N ILE A 50 12.20 15.78 4.65
CA ILE A 50 13.04 16.89 5.13
C ILE A 50 14.34 16.95 4.34
N PHE A 51 14.99 15.80 4.11
CA PHE A 51 16.20 15.72 3.31
C PHE A 51 15.98 16.18 1.88
N ASP A 52 14.91 15.73 1.22
CA ASP A 52 14.57 16.12 -0.15
C ASP A 52 14.26 17.62 -0.24
N ALA A 53 13.56 18.20 0.75
CA ALA A 53 13.31 19.63 0.83
C ALA A 53 14.61 20.42 0.99
N ASN A 54 15.49 19.96 1.88
CA ASN A 54 16.78 20.58 2.11
C ASN A 54 17.70 20.50 0.89
N LEU A 55 17.70 19.38 0.18
CA LEU A 55 18.50 19.20 -1.03
C LEU A 55 18.16 20.23 -2.13
N ASN A 56 16.91 20.70 -2.16
CA ASN A 56 16.43 21.69 -3.12
C ASN A 56 16.52 23.14 -2.60
N SER A 57 16.91 23.36 -1.34
CA SER A 57 17.01 24.70 -0.76
C SER A 57 18.25 25.44 -1.29
N PRO A 58 18.15 26.72 -1.70
CA PRO A 58 19.29 27.54 -2.12
C PRO A 58 20.37 27.68 -1.03
N GLU A 59 19.98 27.62 0.24
CA GLU A 59 20.90 27.76 1.39
C GLU A 59 21.78 26.51 1.60
N GLN A 60 21.37 25.36 1.05
CA GLN A 60 22.02 24.07 1.25
C GLN A 60 22.69 23.56 -0.05
N GLN A 61 23.06 24.46 -0.97
CA GLN A 61 23.74 24.13 -2.22
C GLN A 61 25.01 23.27 -2.03
N LYS A 62 25.75 23.47 -0.94
CA LYS A 62 26.94 22.66 -0.63
C LYS A 62 26.60 21.19 -0.43
N LEU A 63 25.50 20.89 0.29
CA LEU A 63 24.98 19.53 0.49
C LEU A 63 24.62 18.90 -0.87
N ALA A 64 23.90 19.64 -1.71
CA ALA A 64 23.53 19.18 -3.04
C ALA A 64 24.76 18.87 -3.91
N GLN A 65 25.79 19.71 -3.87
CA GLN A 65 27.03 19.48 -4.62
C GLN A 65 27.80 18.24 -4.14
N THR A 66 27.88 18.00 -2.82
CA THR A 66 28.54 16.81 -2.25
C THR A 66 27.83 15.51 -2.67
N LEU A 67 26.53 15.55 -2.90
CA LEU A 67 25.72 14.37 -3.23
C LEU A 67 25.65 14.06 -4.73
N LYS A 68 26.10 14.97 -5.61
CA LYS A 68 26.10 14.78 -7.08
C LYS A 68 26.92 13.57 -7.57
N GLY A 69 27.81 13.03 -6.75
CA GLY A 69 28.62 11.85 -7.06
C GLY A 69 27.97 10.49 -6.72
N PHE A 70 26.81 10.48 -6.05
CA PHE A 70 26.13 9.25 -5.71
C PHE A 70 25.14 8.83 -6.81
N PRO A 71 25.23 7.61 -7.34
CA PRO A 71 24.32 7.15 -8.38
C PRO A 71 23.00 6.73 -7.74
N MET A 72 22.02 7.62 -7.60
CA MET A 72 20.67 7.15 -7.22
C MET A 72 19.53 8.13 -7.53
N VAL A 73 19.39 8.52 -8.79
CA VAL A 73 18.05 8.85 -9.29
C VAL A 73 17.43 7.55 -9.78
N ILE A 74 16.86 6.77 -8.86
CA ILE A 74 15.91 5.73 -9.27
C ILE A 74 14.73 6.50 -9.85
N LEU A 75 14.67 6.58 -11.18
CA LEU A 75 13.51 7.12 -11.88
C LEU A 75 12.30 6.32 -11.42
N LYS A 76 11.51 6.90 -10.51
CA LYS A 76 10.27 6.28 -10.06
C LYS A 76 9.45 6.04 -11.32
N ARG A 77 9.13 4.76 -11.61
CA ARG A 77 8.23 4.43 -12.71
C ARG A 77 6.96 5.24 -12.51
N LYS A 78 6.50 5.93 -13.56
CA LYS A 78 5.24 6.66 -13.48
C LYS A 78 4.16 5.66 -13.06
N ALA A 79 3.36 6.04 -12.06
CA ALA A 79 2.25 5.20 -11.64
C ALA A 79 1.37 4.89 -12.86
N PRO A 80 0.97 3.63 -13.08
CA PRO A 80 0.09 3.29 -14.19
C PRO A 80 -1.23 4.04 -14.02
N ARG A 81 -1.82 4.49 -15.13
CA ARG A 81 -3.07 5.26 -15.12
C ARG A 81 -4.24 4.46 -14.55
N GLN A 82 -4.19 3.13 -14.67
CA GLN A 82 -5.19 2.20 -14.16
C GLN A 82 -4.46 0.99 -13.55
N GLY A 83 -4.95 0.50 -12.41
CA GLY A 83 -4.48 -0.74 -11.77
C GLY A 83 -5.17 -2.00 -12.30
N CYS A 84 -5.63 -1.98 -13.55
CA CYS A 84 -6.35 -3.10 -14.15
C CYS A 84 -5.34 -4.07 -14.76
N VAL A 85 -5.48 -5.36 -14.43
CA VAL A 85 -4.84 -6.44 -15.17
C VAL A 85 -5.64 -6.62 -16.46
N MET A 86 -4.96 -6.78 -17.59
CA MET A 86 -5.65 -7.14 -18.83
C MET A 86 -6.30 -8.50 -18.63
N MET A 87 -7.64 -8.53 -18.59
CA MET A 87 -8.37 -9.78 -18.66
C MET A 87 -8.22 -10.33 -20.08
N PRO A 88 -7.80 -11.59 -20.24
CA PRO A 88 -7.82 -12.22 -21.55
C PRO A 88 -9.24 -12.19 -22.11
N THR A 89 -9.36 -12.00 -23.42
CA THR A 89 -10.66 -12.00 -24.11
C THR A 89 -11.30 -13.37 -23.97
N PHE A 90 -12.15 -13.53 -22.97
CA PHE A 90 -12.85 -14.78 -22.69
C PHE A 90 -14.29 -14.65 -23.19
N PRO A 91 -14.76 -15.53 -24.10
CA PRO A 91 -16.14 -15.51 -24.61
C PRO A 91 -17.11 -16.08 -23.55
N TYR A 92 -17.28 -15.34 -22.45
CA TYR A 92 -18.08 -15.74 -21.30
C TYR A 92 -19.50 -16.11 -21.70
N LEU A 93 -20.14 -15.31 -22.57
CA LEU A 93 -21.52 -15.53 -22.98
C LEU A 93 -21.70 -16.88 -23.70
N THR A 94 -20.77 -17.23 -24.60
CA THR A 94 -20.81 -18.49 -25.35
C THR A 94 -20.59 -19.69 -24.43
N GLN A 95 -19.54 -19.65 -23.60
CA GLN A 95 -19.23 -20.77 -22.70
C GLN A 95 -20.26 -20.93 -21.59
N ASN A 96 -20.85 -19.85 -21.08
CA ASN A 96 -21.92 -19.91 -20.09
C ASN A 96 -23.19 -20.54 -20.68
N ALA A 97 -23.57 -20.16 -21.91
CA ALA A 97 -24.70 -20.77 -22.59
C ALA A 97 -24.48 -22.27 -22.84
N GLU A 98 -23.29 -22.64 -23.32
CA GLU A 98 -22.91 -24.04 -23.56
C GLU A 98 -22.84 -24.86 -22.26
N PHE A 99 -22.29 -24.29 -21.19
CA PHE A 99 -22.25 -24.91 -19.86
C PHE A 99 -23.65 -25.16 -19.30
N LYS A 100 -24.53 -24.16 -19.33
CA LYS A 100 -25.93 -24.29 -18.88
C LYS A 100 -26.68 -25.34 -19.69
N PHE A 101 -26.46 -25.38 -20.99
CA PHE A 101 -27.07 -26.38 -21.87
C PHE A 101 -26.58 -27.81 -21.56
N ASN A 102 -25.28 -27.99 -21.33
CA ASN A 102 -24.69 -29.32 -21.13
C ASN A 102 -24.86 -29.85 -19.70
N THR A 103 -24.91 -28.96 -18.71
CA THR A 103 -24.94 -29.36 -17.28
C THR A 103 -26.31 -29.23 -16.65
N PHE A 104 -27.23 -28.50 -17.27
CA PHE A 104 -28.54 -28.11 -16.72
C PHE A 104 -28.48 -27.37 -15.38
N TYR A 105 -27.28 -27.03 -14.88
CA TYR A 105 -27.14 -26.33 -13.61
C TYR A 105 -27.51 -24.86 -13.74
N THR A 106 -28.30 -24.39 -12.78
CA THR A 106 -28.47 -22.96 -12.51
C THR A 106 -27.24 -22.40 -11.77
N GLU A 107 -27.10 -21.07 -11.72
CA GLU A 107 -25.96 -20.43 -11.02
C GLU A 107 -25.83 -20.88 -9.55
N GLY A 108 -26.95 -21.15 -8.87
CA GLY A 108 -26.93 -21.64 -7.50
C GLY A 108 -26.47 -23.10 -7.37
N GLU A 109 -26.85 -23.95 -8.33
CA GLU A 109 -26.53 -25.38 -8.31
C GLU A 109 -25.07 -25.64 -8.74
N ALA A 110 -24.54 -24.84 -9.67
CA ALA A 110 -23.14 -24.94 -10.11
C ALA A 110 -22.12 -24.54 -9.03
N ILE A 111 -22.52 -23.71 -8.05
CA ILE A 111 -21.65 -23.29 -6.94
C ILE A 111 -21.63 -24.33 -5.82
N GLN A 112 -22.65 -25.18 -5.73
CA GLN A 112 -22.82 -26.17 -4.66
C GLN A 112 -22.36 -27.58 -5.02
N ALA A 113 -22.22 -27.89 -6.31
CA ALA A 113 -21.68 -29.17 -6.81
C ALA A 113 -20.16 -29.24 -6.67
#